data_AF-A0A6J5DVH1-F1
#
_entry.id   AF-A0A6J5DVH1-F1
#
_cell.length_a   1.000
_cell.length_b   1.000
_cell.length_c   1.000
_cell.angle_alpha   90.00
_cell.angle_beta   90.00
_cell.angle_gamma   90.00
#
_symmetry.space_group_name_H-M   'P 1'
#
loop_
_entity.id
_entity.type
_entity.pdbx_description
1 polymer ?
#
loop_
_entity_poly.entity_id
_entity_poly.type
_entity_poly.pdbx_seq_one_letter_code
_entity_poly.pdbx_strand_id
1 'polypeptide(L)'
;MPPSIPDTSTAPEQLARALDAAPLDVALHARMRDALQAAGDADGFAAHQLAVAAFDALADAPPATRALALYNLATVYAMKGRTDDAVRWYRHTLAVNPSLANAHQNLAALYATAGRHADAHAHRERAYRLQRVFVEPALDADARRLLIVGVGGGTGNVPLDALLPFRTITRIKYAIDYADDAEDAQLPPHDLVFNAVGDPDIAAPLAARLARFAGRSAVPVLNPPDAIAHTHRDRTAARLAALPDVLVPPCVRIENARGPLDVLLRRLALAGVTFPLLLRPAGAHGGDGVTLHATPDTFAAALARLDGPAYATAFRDTRGADGCFRKYRAIFVDRVPYPYHLAISTHWLVHYFSADMTSTPWKLDEERRFLDDPHAALGATASRALAAIGRQLDLDYGGIDFALTGDGRVVVFEANATMLVHREAADGPLAHKNPHIERIAHAFARMLDTRPGLAPSCPTPTRT
;
A
#
# COMPACT_ATOMS: atom_id res chain seq x y z
N MET A 1 -37.50 -3.68 56.87
CA MET A 1 -36.47 -3.93 55.84
C MET A 1 -37.02 -3.43 54.51
N PRO A 2 -36.41 -2.41 53.88
CA PRO A 2 -36.79 -2.07 52.52
C PRO A 2 -36.32 -3.19 51.58
N PRO A 3 -37.06 -3.46 50.48
CA PRO A 3 -36.64 -4.45 49.51
C PRO A 3 -35.34 -3.99 48.85
N SER A 4 -34.40 -4.91 48.75
CA SER A 4 -33.12 -4.75 48.07
C SER A 4 -33.37 -4.28 46.62
N ILE A 5 -32.88 -3.08 46.28
CA ILE A 5 -32.81 -2.64 44.89
C ILE A 5 -31.90 -3.63 44.16
N PRO A 6 -32.29 -4.22 43.02
CA PRO A 6 -31.40 -5.08 42.26
C PRO A 6 -30.18 -4.25 41.85
N ASP A 7 -28.99 -4.76 42.14
CA ASP A 7 -27.71 -4.15 41.76
C ASP A 7 -27.66 -4.02 40.23
N THR A 8 -28.01 -2.84 39.73
CA THR A 8 -28.10 -2.52 38.30
C THR A 8 -26.76 -2.04 37.74
N SER A 9 -25.74 -1.86 38.59
CA SER A 9 -24.40 -1.43 38.17
C SER A 9 -23.49 -2.62 37.82
N THR A 10 -23.87 -3.37 36.79
CA THR A 10 -22.91 -4.32 36.19
C THR A 10 -21.86 -3.50 35.44
N ALA A 11 -20.59 -3.57 35.84
CA ALA A 11 -19.53 -2.78 35.21
C ALA A 11 -19.49 -3.03 33.69
N PRO A 12 -19.23 -2.02 32.85
CA PRO A 12 -19.15 -2.17 31.39
C PRO A 12 -18.27 -3.36 30.96
N GLU A 13 -17.19 -3.64 31.68
CA GLU A 13 -16.31 -4.79 31.42
C GLU A 13 -16.99 -6.17 31.58
N GLN A 14 -17.94 -6.29 32.51
CA GLN A 14 -18.70 -7.53 32.69
C GLN A 14 -19.74 -7.69 31.58
N LEU A 15 -20.40 -6.61 31.19
CA LEU A 15 -21.34 -6.59 30.07
C LEU A 15 -20.62 -6.88 28.74
N ALA A 16 -19.40 -6.38 28.56
CA ALA A 16 -18.59 -6.63 27.37
C ALA A 16 -18.27 -8.12 27.24
N ARG A 17 -17.84 -8.78 28.33
CA ARG A 17 -17.60 -10.23 28.35
C ARG A 17 -18.86 -11.04 28.08
N ALA A 18 -20.02 -10.59 28.55
CA ALA A 18 -21.29 -11.25 28.25
C ALA A 18 -21.64 -11.11 26.75
N LEU A 19 -21.43 -9.93 26.16
CA LEU A 19 -21.62 -9.70 24.73
C LEU A 19 -20.62 -10.45 23.85
N ASP A 20 -19.40 -10.72 24.33
CA ASP A 20 -18.46 -11.59 23.62
C ASP A 20 -19.03 -13.01 23.43
N ALA A 21 -19.82 -13.50 24.40
CA ALA A 21 -20.47 -14.81 24.33
C ALA A 21 -21.85 -14.78 23.62
N ALA A 22 -22.57 -13.65 23.69
CA ALA A 22 -23.89 -13.48 23.10
C ALA A 22 -24.02 -12.16 22.31
N PRO A 23 -23.39 -12.06 21.11
CA PRO A 23 -23.26 -10.79 20.40
C PRO A 23 -24.55 -10.23 19.77
N LEU A 24 -25.64 -11.00 19.79
CA LEU A 24 -26.95 -10.58 19.27
C LEU A 24 -27.98 -10.32 20.38
N ASP A 25 -27.56 -10.37 21.65
CA ASP A 25 -28.47 -10.19 22.78
C ASP A 25 -28.84 -8.70 22.96
N VAL A 26 -30.06 -8.36 22.53
CA VAL A 26 -30.60 -7.00 22.58
C VAL A 26 -30.67 -6.47 24.01
N ALA A 27 -30.99 -7.31 25.00
CA ALA A 27 -31.07 -6.89 26.40
C ALA A 27 -29.69 -6.57 26.97
N LEU A 28 -28.64 -7.32 26.60
CA LEU A 28 -27.26 -6.99 26.95
C LEU A 28 -26.80 -5.69 26.29
N HIS A 29 -27.14 -5.45 25.02
CA HIS A 29 -26.84 -4.16 24.38
C HIS A 29 -27.58 -3.00 25.05
N ALA A 30 -28.83 -3.15 25.47
CA ALA A 30 -29.58 -2.13 26.20
C ALA A 30 -28.94 -1.81 27.56
N ARG A 31 -28.53 -2.84 28.32
CA ARG A 31 -27.82 -2.65 29.60
C ARG A 31 -26.47 -1.97 29.41
N MET A 32 -25.73 -2.36 28.37
CA MET A 32 -24.46 -1.73 28.03
C MET A 32 -24.63 -0.26 27.63
N ARG A 33 -25.66 0.05 26.82
CA ARG A 33 -26.04 1.43 26.50
C ARG A 33 -26.22 2.26 27.77
N ASP A 34 -27.04 1.78 28.71
CA ASP A 34 -27.35 2.52 29.94
C ASP A 34 -26.11 2.69 30.84
N ALA A 35 -25.26 1.65 30.92
CA ALA A 35 -24.00 1.72 31.66
C ALA A 35 -23.01 2.72 31.03
N LEU A 36 -22.90 2.76 29.70
CA LEU A 36 -22.03 3.70 28.97
C LEU A 36 -22.54 5.15 29.06
N GLN A 37 -23.87 5.35 29.09
CA GLN A 37 -24.46 6.66 29.38
C GLN A 37 -24.06 7.15 30.77
N ALA A 38 -24.16 6.30 31.80
CA ALA A 38 -23.77 6.63 33.16
C ALA A 38 -22.26 6.89 33.29
N ALA A 39 -21.44 6.22 32.47
CA ALA A 39 -20.00 6.42 32.40
C ALA A 39 -19.58 7.63 31.54
N GLY A 40 -20.51 8.28 30.83
CA GLY A 40 -20.22 9.41 29.94
C GLY A 40 -19.58 9.04 28.59
N ASP A 41 -19.55 7.77 28.20
CA ASP A 41 -19.07 7.35 26.87
C ASP A 41 -20.19 7.52 25.83
N ALA A 42 -20.32 8.73 25.29
CA ALA A 42 -21.37 9.10 24.35
C ALA A 42 -21.34 8.28 23.04
N ASP A 43 -20.14 7.96 22.56
CA ASP A 43 -19.93 7.14 21.36
C ASP A 43 -20.35 5.69 21.62
N GLY A 44 -19.93 5.14 22.76
CA GLY A 44 -20.33 3.83 23.27
C GLY A 44 -21.84 3.71 23.40
N PHE A 45 -22.47 4.68 24.07
CA PHE A 45 -23.92 4.80 24.21
C PHE A 45 -24.61 4.77 22.84
N ALA A 46 -24.20 5.64 21.92
CA ALA A 46 -24.83 5.76 20.60
C ALA A 46 -24.72 4.45 19.80
N ALA A 47 -23.60 3.75 19.87
CA ALA A 47 -23.42 2.48 19.17
C ALA A 47 -24.32 1.37 19.73
N HIS A 48 -24.40 1.23 21.06
CA HIS A 48 -25.27 0.23 21.66
C HIS A 48 -26.75 0.58 21.47
N GLN A 49 -27.11 1.86 21.42
CA GLN A 49 -28.45 2.31 21.03
C GLN A 49 -28.77 1.93 19.58
N LEU A 50 -27.84 2.15 18.65
CA LEU A 50 -28.00 1.78 17.25
C LEU A 50 -28.08 0.26 17.07
N ALA A 51 -27.28 -0.51 17.81
CA ALA A 51 -27.32 -1.97 17.79
C ALA A 51 -28.68 -2.51 18.24
N VAL A 52 -29.24 -1.98 19.34
CA VAL A 52 -30.60 -2.32 19.81
C VAL A 52 -31.62 -2.04 18.71
N ALA A 53 -31.65 -0.81 18.19
CA ALA A 53 -32.61 -0.41 17.16
C ALA A 53 -32.48 -1.27 15.88
N ALA A 54 -31.25 -1.56 15.46
CA ALA A 54 -30.99 -2.39 14.30
C ALA A 54 -31.46 -3.84 14.51
N PHE A 55 -31.22 -4.42 15.70
CA PHE A 55 -31.64 -5.77 16.01
C PHE A 55 -33.15 -5.92 16.20
N ASP A 56 -33.80 -4.91 16.75
CA ASP A 56 -35.27 -4.85 16.80
C ASP A 56 -35.86 -4.81 15.39
N ALA A 57 -35.32 -3.95 14.52
CA ALA A 57 -35.76 -3.85 13.12
C ALA A 57 -35.45 -5.12 12.30
N LEU A 58 -34.46 -5.91 12.72
CA LEU A 58 -34.00 -7.14 12.06
C LEU A 58 -34.34 -8.40 12.86
N ALA A 59 -35.32 -8.35 13.77
CA ALA A 59 -35.60 -9.44 14.70
C ALA A 59 -35.83 -10.79 13.99
N ASP A 60 -36.58 -10.76 12.88
CA ASP A 60 -36.89 -11.93 12.05
C ASP A 60 -35.82 -12.21 10.97
N ALA A 61 -34.79 -11.36 10.86
CA ALA A 61 -33.76 -11.52 9.85
C ALA A 61 -32.78 -12.65 10.23
N PRO A 62 -32.22 -13.36 9.22
CA PRO A 62 -31.20 -14.36 9.45
C PRO A 62 -30.01 -13.80 10.25
N PRO A 63 -29.33 -14.60 11.09
CA PRO A 63 -28.16 -14.15 11.85
C PRO A 63 -27.08 -13.48 11.00
N ALA A 64 -26.89 -13.94 9.75
CA ALA A 64 -25.97 -13.32 8.80
C ALA A 64 -26.33 -11.86 8.45
N THR A 65 -27.63 -11.53 8.38
CA THR A 65 -28.10 -10.15 8.14
C THR A 65 -27.87 -9.28 9.38
N ARG A 66 -28.14 -9.83 10.57
CA ARG A 66 -27.84 -9.12 11.84
C ARG A 66 -26.33 -8.93 12.06
N ALA A 67 -25.50 -9.88 11.63
CA ALA A 67 -24.04 -9.74 11.66
C ALA A 67 -23.55 -8.56 10.79
N LEU A 68 -24.22 -8.25 9.67
CA LEU A 68 -23.88 -7.07 8.85
C LEU A 68 -24.10 -5.76 9.61
N ALA A 69 -25.09 -5.69 10.52
CA ALA A 69 -25.27 -4.52 11.38
C ALA A 69 -24.06 -4.34 12.33
N LEU A 70 -23.63 -5.43 13.00
CA LEU A 70 -22.43 -5.44 13.83
C LEU A 70 -21.17 -5.02 13.05
N TYR A 71 -21.02 -5.51 11.82
CA TYR A 71 -19.92 -5.17 10.92
C TYR A 71 -19.89 -3.68 10.58
N ASN A 72 -21.05 -3.10 10.24
CA ASN A 72 -21.16 -1.67 9.90
C ASN A 72 -20.83 -0.79 11.12
N LEU A 73 -21.31 -1.17 12.31
CA LEU A 73 -20.94 -0.54 13.58
C LEU A 73 -19.42 -0.57 13.82
N ALA A 74 -18.80 -1.74 13.63
CA ALA A 74 -17.34 -1.89 13.75
C ALA A 74 -16.58 -0.97 12.77
N THR A 75 -17.09 -0.82 11.55
CA THR A 75 -16.52 0.04 10.52
C THR A 75 -16.58 1.52 10.92
N VAL A 76 -17.69 1.97 11.49
CA VAL A 76 -17.82 3.36 12.00
C VAL A 76 -16.81 3.63 13.11
N TYR A 77 -16.60 2.69 14.04
CA TYR A 77 -15.58 2.84 15.08
C TYR A 77 -14.16 2.89 14.51
N ALA A 78 -13.86 2.06 13.52
CA ALA A 78 -12.57 2.10 12.83
C ALA A 78 -12.34 3.47 12.17
N MET A 79 -13.36 4.02 11.49
CA MET A 79 -13.29 5.35 10.88
C MET A 79 -13.09 6.48 11.90
N LYS A 80 -13.62 6.34 13.12
CA LYS A 80 -13.39 7.27 14.23
C LYS A 80 -12.04 7.08 14.94
N GLY A 81 -11.23 6.11 14.53
CA GLY A 81 -9.94 5.79 15.17
C GLY A 81 -10.05 5.06 16.50
N ARG A 82 -11.25 4.69 16.96
CA ARG A 82 -11.49 3.88 18.16
C ARG A 82 -11.20 2.41 17.87
N THR A 83 -9.91 2.12 17.77
CA THR A 83 -9.38 0.83 17.27
C THR A 83 -9.82 -0.36 18.12
N ASP A 84 -9.74 -0.27 19.45
CA ASP A 84 -10.10 -1.39 20.33
C ASP A 84 -11.59 -1.73 20.28
N ASP A 85 -12.45 -0.72 20.18
CA ASP A 85 -13.89 -0.92 20.00
C ASP A 85 -14.18 -1.55 18.63
N ALA A 86 -13.55 -1.05 17.57
CA ALA A 86 -13.69 -1.64 16.24
C ALA A 86 -13.30 -3.12 16.23
N VAL A 87 -12.18 -3.49 16.85
CA VAL A 87 -11.74 -4.88 16.99
C VAL A 87 -12.79 -5.72 17.72
N ARG A 88 -13.35 -5.22 18.84
CA ARG A 88 -14.40 -5.94 19.60
C ARG A 88 -15.65 -6.17 18.75
N TRP A 89 -16.15 -5.15 18.06
CA TRP A 89 -17.33 -5.27 17.20
C TRP A 89 -17.11 -6.16 15.97
N TYR A 90 -15.91 -6.17 15.37
CA TYR A 90 -15.59 -7.15 14.33
C TYR A 90 -15.52 -8.58 14.88
N ARG A 91 -15.05 -8.79 16.12
CA ARG A 91 -15.07 -10.10 16.76
C ARG A 91 -16.49 -10.58 17.04
N HIS A 92 -17.38 -9.69 17.51
CA HIS A 92 -18.81 -9.96 17.62
C HIS A 92 -19.42 -10.36 16.27
N THR A 93 -19.09 -9.63 15.21
CA THR A 93 -19.51 -9.95 13.84
C THR A 93 -19.11 -11.37 13.44
N LEU A 94 -17.84 -11.75 13.68
CA LEU A 94 -17.30 -13.05 13.30
C LEU A 94 -17.77 -14.20 14.20
N ALA A 95 -18.17 -13.92 15.44
CA ALA A 95 -18.81 -14.91 16.30
C ALA A 95 -20.21 -15.31 15.76
N VAL A 96 -20.90 -14.38 15.10
CA VAL A 96 -22.21 -14.63 14.46
C VAL A 96 -22.06 -15.17 13.03
N ASN A 97 -21.16 -14.58 12.24
CA ASN A 97 -20.86 -15.00 10.87
C ASN A 97 -19.35 -15.19 10.67
N PRO A 98 -18.81 -16.38 10.94
CA PRO A 98 -17.38 -16.69 10.77
C PRO A 98 -16.88 -16.68 9.32
N SER A 99 -17.81 -16.56 8.35
CA SER A 99 -17.50 -16.52 6.91
C SER A 99 -17.52 -15.11 6.31
N LEU A 100 -17.73 -14.06 7.12
CA LEU A 100 -17.74 -12.69 6.62
C LEU A 100 -16.31 -12.21 6.33
N ALA A 101 -15.84 -12.40 5.10
CA ALA A 101 -14.48 -12.08 4.69
C ALA A 101 -14.09 -10.61 4.92
N ASN A 102 -15.01 -9.66 4.75
CA ASN A 102 -14.76 -8.24 5.01
C ASN A 102 -14.36 -7.95 6.47
N ALA A 103 -15.00 -8.61 7.43
CA ALA A 103 -14.64 -8.45 8.85
C ALA A 103 -13.24 -8.99 9.15
N HIS A 104 -12.86 -10.11 8.52
CA HIS A 104 -11.49 -10.62 8.58
C HIS A 104 -10.48 -9.65 7.95
N GLN A 105 -10.77 -9.05 6.79
CA GLN A 105 -9.88 -8.04 6.17
C GLN A 105 -9.67 -6.82 7.06
N ASN A 106 -10.76 -6.27 7.63
CA ASN A 106 -10.66 -5.08 8.47
C ASN A 106 -9.92 -5.36 9.78
N LEU A 107 -10.12 -6.53 10.40
CA LEU A 107 -9.29 -6.96 11.54
C LEU A 107 -7.82 -7.12 11.15
N ALA A 108 -7.53 -7.70 9.98
CA ALA A 108 -6.16 -7.83 9.51
C ALA A 108 -5.47 -6.47 9.33
N ALA A 109 -6.19 -5.47 8.82
CA ALA A 109 -5.68 -4.11 8.69
C ALA A 109 -5.42 -3.47 10.07
N LEU A 110 -6.37 -3.55 11.01
CA LEU A 110 -6.21 -3.00 12.36
C LEU A 110 -5.05 -3.67 13.12
N TYR A 111 -4.91 -5.00 13.04
CA TYR A 111 -3.80 -5.71 13.66
C TYR A 111 -2.45 -5.37 13.03
N ALA A 112 -2.40 -5.16 11.71
CA ALA A 112 -1.17 -4.74 11.05
C ALA A 112 -0.72 -3.35 11.55
N THR A 113 -1.64 -2.40 11.65
CA THR A 113 -1.36 -1.05 12.19
C THR A 113 -0.90 -1.10 13.66
N ALA A 114 -1.40 -2.07 14.43
CA ALA A 114 -0.98 -2.30 15.81
C ALA A 114 0.32 -3.11 15.96
N GLY A 115 1.01 -3.46 14.87
CA GLY A 115 2.24 -4.27 14.90
C GLY A 115 2.01 -5.76 15.20
N ARG A 116 0.76 -6.21 15.27
CA ARG A 116 0.37 -7.62 15.51
C ARG A 116 0.36 -8.41 14.19
N HIS A 117 1.54 -8.54 13.58
CA HIS A 117 1.68 -9.10 12.23
C HIS A 117 1.18 -10.54 12.09
N ALA A 118 1.36 -11.38 13.11
CA ALA A 118 0.89 -12.77 13.08
C ALA A 118 -0.64 -12.87 13.04
N ASP A 119 -1.34 -12.09 13.87
CA ASP A 119 -2.80 -12.03 13.87
C ASP A 119 -3.33 -11.43 12.55
N ALA A 120 -2.67 -10.38 12.07
CA ALA A 120 -3.00 -9.77 10.79
C ALA A 120 -2.91 -10.79 9.65
N HIS A 121 -1.84 -11.59 9.62
CA HIS A 121 -1.65 -12.66 8.65
C HIS A 121 -2.74 -13.73 8.76
N ALA A 122 -3.07 -14.20 9.97
CA ALA A 122 -4.09 -15.22 10.18
C ALA A 122 -5.49 -14.78 9.69
N HIS A 123 -5.90 -13.55 10.01
CA HIS A 123 -7.18 -13.02 9.55
C HIS A 123 -7.20 -12.80 8.04
N ARG A 124 -6.10 -12.31 7.47
CA ARG A 124 -5.93 -12.12 6.02
C ARG A 124 -6.03 -13.43 5.24
N GLU A 125 -5.30 -14.47 5.68
CA GLU A 125 -5.42 -15.84 5.15
C GLU A 125 -6.87 -16.30 5.15
N ARG A 126 -7.58 -16.11 6.27
CA ARG A 126 -8.97 -16.52 6.38
C ARG A 126 -9.88 -15.74 5.43
N ALA A 127 -9.70 -14.41 5.33
CA ALA A 127 -10.48 -13.57 4.42
C ALA A 127 -10.35 -14.05 2.98
N TYR A 128 -9.12 -14.22 2.49
CA TYR A 128 -8.89 -14.56 1.08
C TYR A 128 -9.24 -16.01 0.75
N ARG A 129 -9.14 -16.93 1.72
CA ARG A 129 -9.71 -18.30 1.58
C ARG A 129 -11.23 -18.35 1.59
N LEU A 130 -11.91 -17.33 2.08
CA LEU A 130 -13.38 -17.23 2.01
C LEU A 130 -13.80 -16.52 0.72
N GLN A 131 -13.11 -15.45 0.33
CA GLN A 131 -13.46 -14.60 -0.80
C GLN A 131 -12.20 -13.94 -1.36
N ARG A 132 -11.94 -14.09 -2.67
CA ARG A 132 -10.76 -13.50 -3.33
C ARG A 132 -11.06 -12.21 -4.07
N VAL A 133 -12.35 -11.96 -4.36
CA VAL A 133 -12.82 -10.82 -5.13
C VAL A 133 -13.67 -9.92 -4.25
N PHE A 134 -13.28 -8.66 -4.10
CA PHE A 134 -14.01 -7.66 -3.33
C PHE A 134 -14.39 -6.50 -4.25
N VAL A 135 -15.68 -6.22 -4.34
CA VAL A 135 -16.21 -5.15 -5.19
C VAL A 135 -16.57 -3.97 -4.31
N GLU A 136 -15.92 -2.84 -4.58
CA GLU A 136 -16.23 -1.56 -3.98
C GLU A 136 -16.90 -0.70 -5.07
N PRO A 137 -18.24 -0.62 -5.09
CA PRO A 137 -18.96 0.09 -6.13
C PRO A 137 -18.67 1.59 -6.06
N ALA A 138 -18.62 2.22 -7.21
CA ALA A 138 -18.56 3.67 -7.28
C ALA A 138 -19.89 4.32 -6.86
N LEU A 139 -19.85 5.62 -6.61
CA LEU A 139 -21.06 6.43 -6.42
C LEU A 139 -21.77 6.73 -7.75
N ASP A 140 -21.00 7.01 -8.81
CA ASP A 140 -21.56 7.34 -10.12
C ASP A 140 -21.97 6.06 -10.86
N ALA A 141 -23.14 6.08 -11.50
CA ALA A 141 -23.70 4.89 -12.18
C ALA A 141 -22.89 4.45 -13.43
N ASP A 142 -22.28 5.41 -14.13
CA ASP A 142 -21.46 5.18 -15.34
C ASP A 142 -19.97 5.06 -15.01
N ALA A 143 -19.63 4.78 -13.75
CA ALA A 143 -18.26 4.65 -13.30
C ALA A 143 -17.53 3.49 -13.99
N ARG A 144 -16.27 3.75 -14.35
CA ARG A 144 -15.39 2.73 -14.90
C ARG A 144 -15.10 1.65 -13.85
N ARG A 145 -15.03 0.40 -14.30
CA ARG A 145 -14.81 -0.77 -13.46
C ARG A 145 -13.37 -1.25 -13.64
N LEU A 146 -12.57 -1.11 -12.60
CA LEU A 146 -11.16 -1.48 -12.63
C LEU A 146 -10.92 -2.74 -11.81
N LEU A 147 -10.42 -3.79 -12.45
CA LEU A 147 -9.91 -4.97 -11.76
C LEU A 147 -8.50 -4.69 -11.24
N ILE A 148 -8.33 -4.72 -9.93
CA ILE A 148 -7.05 -4.49 -9.25
C ILE A 148 -6.49 -5.84 -8.84
N VAL A 149 -5.51 -6.33 -9.58
CA VAL A 149 -4.81 -7.59 -9.28
C VAL A 149 -3.78 -7.33 -8.19
N GLY A 150 -3.93 -8.00 -7.06
CA GLY A 150 -3.04 -7.88 -5.92
C GLY A 150 -2.70 -9.24 -5.32
N VAL A 151 -1.82 -9.22 -4.32
CA VAL A 151 -1.53 -10.39 -3.47
C VAL A 151 -2.14 -10.17 -2.11
N GLY A 152 -2.71 -11.23 -1.52
CA GLY A 152 -3.27 -11.13 -0.19
C GLY A 152 -2.21 -10.90 0.86
N GLY A 153 -1.05 -11.57 0.74
CA GLY A 153 0.05 -11.57 1.72
C GLY A 153 0.95 -10.32 1.78
N GLY A 154 0.78 -9.34 0.88
CA GLY A 154 1.72 -8.23 0.71
C GLY A 154 1.07 -6.85 0.77
N THR A 155 1.84 -5.85 1.21
CA THR A 155 1.51 -4.44 1.05
C THR A 155 2.10 -3.94 -0.27
N GLY A 156 1.31 -3.95 -1.34
CA GLY A 156 1.65 -3.16 -2.51
C GLY A 156 1.56 -1.68 -2.15
N ASN A 157 2.62 -0.90 -2.40
CA ASN A 157 2.62 0.56 -2.18
C ASN A 157 1.84 1.33 -3.27
N VAL A 158 0.81 0.71 -3.86
CA VAL A 158 -0.03 1.35 -4.87
C VAL A 158 -1.10 2.18 -4.18
N PRO A 159 -1.14 3.50 -4.40
CA PRO A 159 -2.04 4.37 -3.67
C PRO A 159 -3.45 4.39 -4.30
N LEU A 160 -4.19 3.29 -4.14
CA LEU A 160 -5.53 3.12 -4.73
C LEU A 160 -6.46 4.27 -4.35
N ASP A 161 -6.41 4.76 -3.10
CA ASP A 161 -7.24 5.89 -2.66
C ASP A 161 -6.83 7.23 -3.27
N ALA A 162 -5.55 7.41 -3.57
CA ALA A 162 -5.08 8.62 -4.24
C ALA A 162 -5.51 8.65 -5.72
N LEU A 163 -5.39 7.50 -6.38
CA LEU A 163 -5.51 7.39 -7.84
C LEU A 163 -6.90 7.00 -8.35
N LEU A 164 -7.70 6.29 -7.54
CA LEU A 164 -8.95 5.65 -7.98
C LEU A 164 -10.13 6.09 -7.12
N PRO A 165 -10.59 7.34 -7.14
CA PRO A 165 -11.63 7.81 -6.22
C PRO A 165 -12.93 6.99 -6.34
N PHE A 166 -13.55 6.64 -5.21
CA PHE A 166 -14.85 5.93 -5.15
C PHE A 166 -15.99 6.66 -5.86
N ARG A 167 -15.83 7.95 -6.14
CA ARG A 167 -16.84 8.70 -6.88
C ARG A 167 -17.01 8.13 -8.30
N THR A 168 -15.90 7.89 -8.99
CA THR A 168 -15.90 7.63 -10.45
C THR A 168 -15.35 6.26 -10.84
N ILE A 169 -14.78 5.49 -9.90
CA ILE A 169 -14.20 4.17 -10.18
C ILE A 169 -14.81 3.11 -9.28
N THR A 170 -15.40 2.09 -9.89
CA THR A 170 -15.73 0.83 -9.20
C THR A 170 -14.44 0.02 -9.11
N ARG A 171 -14.02 -0.30 -7.89
CA ARG A 171 -12.77 -1.03 -7.64
C ARG A 171 -13.10 -2.50 -7.40
N ILE A 172 -12.52 -3.39 -8.19
CA ILE A 172 -12.68 -4.83 -8.04
C ILE A 172 -11.33 -5.38 -7.59
N LYS A 173 -11.12 -5.55 -6.29
CA LYS A 173 -9.85 -6.05 -5.75
C LYS A 173 -9.83 -7.57 -5.86
N TYR A 174 -8.76 -8.11 -6.45
CA TYR A 174 -8.59 -9.54 -6.68
C TYR A 174 -7.27 -10.05 -6.09
N ALA A 175 -7.35 -10.89 -5.06
CA ALA A 175 -6.21 -11.57 -4.45
C ALA A 175 -5.85 -12.83 -5.26
N ILE A 176 -5.01 -12.65 -6.28
CA ILE A 176 -4.72 -13.68 -7.28
C ILE A 176 -3.92 -14.86 -6.73
N ASP A 177 -3.18 -14.65 -5.64
CA ASP A 177 -2.38 -15.66 -4.94
C ASP A 177 -3.23 -16.69 -4.17
N TYR A 178 -4.51 -16.41 -3.96
CA TYR A 178 -5.47 -17.34 -3.35
C TYR A 178 -6.45 -17.95 -4.36
N ALA A 179 -6.28 -17.67 -5.65
CA ALA A 179 -7.22 -18.02 -6.71
C ALA A 179 -6.57 -18.86 -7.82
N ASP A 180 -7.28 -19.91 -8.21
CA ASP A 180 -6.87 -20.79 -9.31
C ASP A 180 -7.16 -20.16 -10.69
N ASP A 181 -6.46 -20.62 -11.73
CA ASP A 181 -6.60 -20.09 -13.10
C ASP A 181 -8.04 -20.20 -13.65
N ALA A 182 -8.85 -21.12 -13.13
CA ALA A 182 -10.24 -21.33 -13.53
C ALA A 182 -11.20 -20.28 -12.92
N GLU A 183 -10.85 -19.70 -11.78
CA GLU A 183 -11.65 -18.66 -11.12
C GLU A 183 -11.60 -17.33 -11.89
N ASP A 184 -10.58 -17.12 -12.72
CA ASP A 184 -10.46 -15.92 -13.56
C ASP A 184 -11.68 -15.71 -14.48
N ALA A 185 -12.31 -16.81 -14.92
CA ALA A 185 -13.50 -16.75 -15.77
C ALA A 185 -14.76 -16.26 -15.03
N GLN A 186 -14.72 -16.20 -13.70
CA GLN A 186 -15.83 -15.78 -12.84
C GLN A 186 -15.68 -14.33 -12.37
N LEU A 187 -14.63 -13.63 -12.80
CA LEU A 187 -14.39 -12.25 -12.41
C LEU A 187 -15.56 -11.35 -12.88
N PRO A 188 -15.99 -10.39 -12.05
CA PRO A 188 -17.01 -9.43 -12.46
C PRO A 188 -16.57 -8.69 -13.74
N PRO A 189 -17.52 -8.24 -14.58
CA PRO A 189 -17.20 -7.40 -15.73
C PRO A 189 -16.32 -6.23 -15.31
N HIS A 190 -15.30 -5.92 -16.12
CA HIS A 190 -14.35 -4.85 -15.87
C HIS A 190 -13.81 -4.32 -17.21
N ASP A 191 -13.44 -3.04 -17.21
CA ASP A 191 -13.02 -2.34 -18.41
C ASP A 191 -11.50 -2.35 -18.59
N LEU A 192 -10.77 -2.47 -17.48
CA LEU A 192 -9.32 -2.46 -17.42
C LEU A 192 -8.84 -3.35 -16.28
N VAL A 193 -7.61 -3.83 -16.39
CA VAL A 193 -6.86 -4.43 -15.28
C VAL A 193 -5.77 -3.47 -14.84
N PHE A 194 -5.65 -3.23 -13.54
CA PHE A 194 -4.48 -2.62 -12.93
C PHE A 194 -3.73 -3.67 -12.10
N ASN A 195 -2.53 -4.01 -12.53
CA ASN A 195 -1.66 -4.90 -11.78
C ASN A 195 -0.97 -4.14 -10.65
N ALA A 196 -1.44 -4.37 -9.43
CA ALA A 196 -0.91 -3.76 -8.21
C ALA A 196 0.17 -4.62 -7.53
N VAL A 197 0.54 -5.78 -8.08
CA VAL A 197 1.68 -6.61 -7.63
C VAL A 197 2.98 -6.01 -8.17
N GLY A 198 3.26 -4.75 -7.83
CA GLY A 198 4.30 -3.95 -8.47
C GLY A 198 5.72 -4.14 -7.93
N ASP A 199 5.90 -4.77 -6.76
CA ASP A 199 7.24 -5.14 -6.30
C ASP A 199 7.69 -6.44 -6.99
N PRO A 200 8.84 -6.43 -7.68
CA PRO A 200 9.26 -7.57 -8.47
C PRO A 200 9.71 -8.78 -7.63
N ASP A 201 10.16 -8.58 -6.39
CA ASP A 201 10.50 -9.69 -5.48
C ASP A 201 9.23 -10.38 -4.96
N ILE A 202 8.18 -9.61 -4.70
CA ILE A 202 6.86 -10.13 -4.32
C ILE A 202 6.16 -10.78 -5.53
N ALA A 203 6.33 -10.22 -6.73
CA ALA A 203 5.75 -10.75 -7.95
C ALA A 203 6.43 -12.04 -8.42
N ALA A 204 7.74 -12.22 -8.17
CA ALA A 204 8.54 -13.31 -8.73
C ALA A 204 7.96 -14.71 -8.48
N PRO A 205 7.52 -15.09 -7.25
CA PRO A 205 6.88 -16.39 -7.02
C PRO A 205 5.59 -16.60 -7.83
N LEU A 206 4.93 -15.52 -8.24
CA LEU A 206 3.66 -15.52 -8.99
C LEU A 206 3.83 -15.19 -10.47
N ALA A 207 5.07 -15.01 -10.96
CA ALA A 207 5.32 -14.49 -12.30
C ALA A 207 4.60 -15.31 -13.39
N ALA A 208 4.63 -16.64 -13.30
CA ALA A 208 3.94 -17.51 -14.25
C ALA A 208 2.41 -17.39 -14.16
N ARG A 209 1.84 -17.25 -12.95
CA ARG A 209 0.40 -17.07 -12.72
C ARG A 209 -0.06 -15.73 -13.29
N LEU A 210 0.65 -14.66 -12.97
CA LEU A 210 0.41 -13.31 -13.46
C LEU A 210 0.53 -13.21 -14.98
N ALA A 211 1.55 -13.84 -15.58
CA ALA A 211 1.72 -13.85 -17.04
C ALA A 211 0.57 -14.58 -17.75
N ARG A 212 0.12 -15.74 -17.24
CA ARG A 212 -1.04 -16.45 -17.79
C ARG A 212 -2.34 -15.67 -17.62
N PHE A 213 -2.51 -14.97 -16.50
CA PHE A 213 -3.65 -14.07 -16.29
C PHE A 213 -3.63 -12.94 -17.33
N ALA A 214 -2.51 -12.20 -17.42
CA ALA A 214 -2.37 -11.07 -18.33
C ALA A 214 -2.55 -11.48 -19.80
N GLY A 215 -1.98 -12.62 -20.21
CA GLY A 215 -2.10 -13.14 -21.58
C GLY A 215 -3.51 -13.63 -21.96
N ARG A 216 -4.39 -13.88 -20.97
CA ARG A 216 -5.80 -14.24 -21.20
C ARG A 216 -6.76 -13.04 -21.05
N SER A 217 -6.26 -11.89 -20.61
CA SER A 217 -7.09 -10.70 -20.41
C SER A 217 -7.63 -10.19 -21.74
N ALA A 218 -8.95 -10.01 -21.82
CA ALA A 218 -9.61 -9.42 -22.98
C ALA A 218 -9.54 -7.88 -23.00
N VAL A 219 -9.13 -7.28 -21.88
CA VAL A 219 -8.95 -5.83 -21.71
C VAL A 219 -7.48 -5.49 -21.46
N PRO A 220 -7.05 -4.24 -21.69
CA PRO A 220 -5.71 -3.80 -21.38
C PRO A 220 -5.31 -4.03 -19.91
N VAL A 221 -4.06 -4.46 -19.72
CA VAL A 221 -3.44 -4.64 -18.40
C VAL A 221 -2.42 -3.54 -18.18
N LEU A 222 -2.70 -2.65 -17.22
CA LEU A 222 -1.78 -1.61 -16.78
C LEU A 222 -0.68 -2.24 -15.93
N ASN A 223 0.57 -1.84 -16.17
CA ASN A 223 1.77 -2.43 -15.57
C ASN A 223 1.82 -3.96 -15.75
N PRO A 224 1.95 -4.47 -16.99
CA PRO A 224 1.99 -5.91 -17.21
C PRO A 224 3.15 -6.57 -16.44
N PRO A 225 3.05 -7.86 -16.09
CA PRO A 225 4.02 -8.55 -15.24
C PRO A 225 5.47 -8.45 -15.74
N ASP A 226 5.69 -8.48 -17.05
CA ASP A 226 7.01 -8.33 -17.64
C ASP A 226 7.61 -6.95 -17.39
N ALA A 227 6.81 -5.88 -17.44
CA ALA A 227 7.27 -4.54 -17.13
C ALA A 227 7.71 -4.43 -15.65
N ILE A 228 6.99 -5.10 -14.75
CA ILE A 228 7.34 -5.16 -13.32
C ILE A 228 8.64 -5.94 -13.12
N ALA A 229 8.83 -7.08 -13.77
CA ALA A 229 10.05 -7.86 -13.66
C ALA A 229 11.33 -7.10 -14.08
N HIS A 230 11.19 -6.01 -14.85
CA HIS A 230 12.28 -5.12 -15.22
C HIS A 230 12.68 -4.12 -14.13
N THR A 231 11.90 -3.97 -13.06
CA THR A 231 12.17 -3.04 -11.95
C THR A 231 12.96 -3.69 -10.80
N HIS A 232 13.37 -4.96 -10.92
CA HIS A 232 14.32 -5.56 -9.98
C HIS A 232 15.56 -4.67 -9.84
N ARG A 233 16.10 -4.54 -8.62
CA ARG A 233 17.15 -3.55 -8.33
C ARG A 233 18.44 -3.81 -9.09
N ASP A 234 18.85 -5.08 -9.20
CA ASP A 234 20.01 -5.52 -9.96
C ASP A 234 19.81 -5.31 -11.48
N ARG A 235 18.59 -5.50 -11.98
CA ARG A 235 18.26 -5.31 -13.41
C ARG A 235 18.09 -3.84 -13.80
N THR A 236 17.54 -3.03 -12.91
CA THR A 236 17.33 -1.59 -13.12
C THR A 236 18.66 -0.89 -13.39
N ALA A 237 19.72 -1.29 -12.68
CA ALA A 237 21.06 -0.77 -12.91
C ALA A 237 21.52 -0.98 -14.37
N ALA A 238 21.41 -2.20 -14.88
CA ALA A 238 21.77 -2.50 -16.27
C ALA A 238 20.85 -1.78 -17.27
N ARG A 239 19.54 -1.73 -17.01
CA ARG A 239 18.54 -1.16 -17.93
C ARG A 239 18.69 0.36 -18.12
N LEU A 240 19.06 1.07 -17.06
CA LEU A 240 19.23 2.53 -17.09
C LEU A 240 20.68 2.97 -17.36
N ALA A 241 21.66 2.06 -17.30
CA ALA A 241 23.09 2.39 -17.47
C ALA A 241 23.43 3.06 -18.81
N ALA A 242 22.66 2.78 -19.87
CA ALA A 242 22.89 3.36 -21.19
C ALA A 242 22.30 4.77 -21.35
N LEU A 243 21.50 5.25 -20.38
CA LEU A 243 20.88 6.56 -20.48
C LEU A 243 21.91 7.67 -20.18
N PRO A 244 21.98 8.72 -21.02
CA PRO A 244 22.85 9.85 -20.74
C PRO A 244 22.41 10.53 -19.45
N ASP A 245 23.40 11.01 -18.69
CA ASP A 245 23.19 11.77 -17.45
C ASP A 245 22.45 10.99 -16.33
N VAL A 246 22.38 9.66 -16.44
CA VAL A 246 21.82 8.77 -15.42
C VAL A 246 22.94 7.91 -14.84
N LEU A 247 22.99 7.88 -13.52
CA LEU A 247 23.88 7.03 -12.74
C LEU A 247 23.01 6.08 -11.92
N VAL A 248 23.26 4.78 -12.04
CA VAL A 248 22.67 3.79 -11.13
C VAL A 248 23.80 3.08 -10.42
N PRO A 249 23.86 3.10 -9.08
CA PRO A 249 24.87 2.34 -8.35
C PRO A 249 24.78 0.85 -8.72
N PRO A 250 25.91 0.19 -9.02
CA PRO A 250 25.91 -1.25 -9.27
C PRO A 250 25.25 -2.01 -8.12
N CYS A 251 24.46 -3.01 -8.47
CA CYS A 251 23.66 -3.78 -7.53
C CYS A 251 23.71 -5.26 -7.91
N VAL A 252 23.93 -6.12 -6.92
CA VAL A 252 23.99 -7.57 -7.07
C VAL A 252 22.98 -8.21 -6.15
N ARG A 253 22.14 -9.08 -6.71
CA ARG A 253 21.26 -9.95 -5.94
C ARG A 253 22.04 -11.13 -5.34
N ILE A 254 21.76 -11.41 -4.07
CA ILE A 254 22.32 -12.50 -3.28
C ILE A 254 21.16 -13.46 -2.98
N GLU A 255 21.11 -14.59 -3.69
CA GLU A 255 20.05 -15.60 -3.48
C GLU A 255 20.30 -16.45 -2.23
N ASN A 256 21.57 -16.73 -1.91
CA ASN A 256 21.96 -17.54 -0.77
C ASN A 256 23.06 -16.85 0.04
N ALA A 257 22.67 -16.31 1.20
CA ALA A 257 23.57 -15.65 2.14
C ALA A 257 24.54 -16.61 2.86
N ARG A 258 24.33 -17.94 2.77
CA ARG A 258 25.12 -18.96 3.50
C ARG A 258 26.29 -19.56 2.69
N GLY A 259 26.60 -19.01 1.51
CA GLY A 259 27.74 -19.46 0.69
C GLY A 259 29.11 -18.95 1.18
N PRO A 260 30.23 -19.38 0.57
CA PRO A 260 31.57 -18.89 0.90
C PRO A 260 31.70 -17.38 0.67
N LEU A 261 32.10 -16.65 1.72
CA LEU A 261 32.16 -15.19 1.70
C LEU A 261 33.16 -14.65 0.67
N ASP A 262 34.32 -15.28 0.52
CA ASP A 262 35.37 -14.86 -0.43
C ASP A 262 34.90 -14.93 -1.89
N VAL A 263 34.13 -15.97 -2.24
CA VAL A 263 33.51 -16.12 -3.57
C VAL A 263 32.49 -15.00 -3.80
N LEU A 264 31.65 -14.71 -2.79
CA LEU A 264 30.69 -13.61 -2.87
C LEU A 264 31.40 -12.26 -3.05
N LEU A 265 32.42 -11.97 -2.23
CA LEU A 265 33.16 -10.71 -2.30
C LEU A 265 33.86 -10.51 -3.66
N ARG A 266 34.43 -11.57 -4.24
CA ARG A 266 34.99 -11.53 -5.61
C ARG A 266 33.92 -11.21 -6.64
N ARG A 267 32.74 -11.83 -6.54
CA ARG A 267 31.60 -11.57 -7.43
C ARG A 267 31.11 -10.13 -7.32
N LEU A 268 31.01 -9.59 -6.10
CA LEU A 268 30.65 -8.20 -5.86
C LEU A 268 31.66 -7.24 -6.48
N ALA A 269 32.96 -7.47 -6.26
CA ALA A 269 34.02 -6.65 -6.82
C ALA A 269 34.01 -6.64 -8.37
N LEU A 270 33.82 -7.81 -9.01
CA LEU A 270 33.70 -7.92 -10.47
C LEU A 270 32.48 -7.15 -11.02
N ALA A 271 31.41 -7.03 -10.23
CA ALA A 271 30.23 -6.24 -10.56
C ALA A 271 30.37 -4.75 -10.19
N GLY A 272 31.53 -4.30 -9.70
CA GLY A 272 31.74 -2.91 -9.26
C GLY A 272 31.06 -2.55 -7.94
N VAL A 273 30.69 -3.55 -7.13
CA VAL A 273 30.16 -3.37 -5.77
C VAL A 273 31.30 -3.53 -4.78
N THR A 274 31.85 -2.39 -4.33
CA THR A 274 32.96 -2.32 -3.36
C THR A 274 32.53 -1.62 -2.09
N PHE A 275 33.32 -1.76 -1.02
CA PHE A 275 33.07 -1.05 0.23
C PHE A 275 33.33 0.47 0.10
N PRO A 276 32.55 1.33 0.78
CA PRO A 276 31.37 0.97 1.56
C PRO A 276 30.20 0.53 0.65
N LEU A 277 29.39 -0.42 1.12
CA LEU A 277 28.25 -0.96 0.38
C LEU A 277 27.01 -1.10 1.26
N LEU A 278 25.85 -1.11 0.61
CA LEU A 278 24.55 -1.32 1.24
C LEU A 278 24.17 -2.79 1.16
N LEU A 279 23.63 -3.35 2.25
CA LEU A 279 22.94 -4.63 2.27
C LEU A 279 21.45 -4.37 2.53
N ARG A 280 20.58 -5.01 1.76
CA ARG A 280 19.12 -4.88 1.88
C ARG A 280 18.42 -6.22 1.70
N PRO A 281 17.56 -6.67 2.62
CA PRO A 281 16.68 -7.81 2.38
C PRO A 281 15.78 -7.59 1.15
N ALA A 282 15.61 -8.61 0.30
CA ALA A 282 14.72 -8.54 -0.85
C ALA A 282 13.25 -8.42 -0.42
N GLY A 283 12.44 -7.69 -1.19
CA GLY A 283 11.03 -7.41 -0.86
C GLY A 283 10.80 -6.47 0.34
N ALA A 284 11.86 -6.03 1.05
CA ALA A 284 11.71 -5.01 2.08
C ALA A 284 11.43 -3.63 1.47
N HIS A 285 10.57 -2.84 2.12
CA HIS A 285 10.23 -1.46 1.73
C HIS A 285 10.65 -0.46 2.82
N GLY A 286 10.52 0.84 2.56
CA GLY A 286 10.66 1.86 3.62
C GLY A 286 12.04 2.02 4.26
N GLY A 287 13.07 1.33 3.76
CA GLY A 287 14.40 1.31 4.38
C GLY A 287 14.58 0.19 5.42
N ASP A 288 13.56 -0.64 5.62
CA ASP A 288 13.59 -1.72 6.62
C ASP A 288 14.71 -2.70 6.33
N GLY A 289 15.57 -2.90 7.33
CA GLY A 289 16.72 -3.80 7.25
C GLY A 289 17.85 -3.33 6.33
N VAL A 290 17.82 -2.10 5.80
CA VAL A 290 18.91 -1.57 4.97
C VAL A 290 20.08 -1.15 5.86
N THR A 291 21.25 -1.72 5.63
CA THR A 291 22.46 -1.44 6.42
C THR A 291 23.63 -1.02 5.54
N LEU A 292 24.46 -0.10 6.04
CA LEU A 292 25.69 0.35 5.39
C LEU A 292 26.90 -0.33 6.04
N HIS A 293 27.76 -0.91 5.22
CA HIS A 293 28.94 -1.64 5.66
C HIS A 293 30.19 -1.03 5.05
N ALA A 294 31.16 -0.69 5.89
CA ALA A 294 32.45 -0.16 5.46
C ALA A 294 33.53 -1.24 5.30
N THR A 295 33.30 -2.43 5.86
CA THR A 295 34.29 -3.53 5.87
C THR A 295 33.64 -4.89 5.59
N PRO A 296 34.41 -5.87 5.07
CA PRO A 296 33.97 -7.25 4.91
C PRO A 296 33.39 -7.86 6.19
N ASP A 297 33.98 -7.59 7.36
CA ASP A 297 33.57 -8.21 8.62
C ASP A 297 32.17 -7.77 9.05
N THR A 298 31.88 -6.46 8.97
CA THR A 298 30.55 -5.93 9.32
C THR A 298 29.48 -6.44 8.35
N PHE A 299 29.84 -6.58 7.08
CA PHE A 299 28.96 -7.14 6.05
C PHE A 299 28.68 -8.62 6.29
N ALA A 300 29.70 -9.42 6.59
CA ALA A 300 29.56 -10.84 6.87
C ALA A 300 28.66 -11.11 8.08
N ALA A 301 28.84 -10.33 9.16
CA ALA A 301 28.00 -10.43 10.34
C ALA A 301 26.53 -10.10 10.06
N ALA A 302 26.25 -9.13 9.18
CA ALA A 302 24.89 -8.82 8.77
C ALA A 302 24.30 -9.90 7.84
N LEU A 303 25.09 -10.38 6.88
CA LEU A 303 24.71 -11.45 5.96
C LEU A 303 24.31 -12.74 6.70
N ALA A 304 25.04 -13.09 7.78
CA ALA A 304 24.77 -14.28 8.59
C ALA A 304 23.42 -14.24 9.34
N ARG A 305 22.82 -13.06 9.50
CA ARG A 305 21.51 -12.87 10.15
C ARG A 305 20.33 -12.83 9.18
N LEU A 306 20.59 -12.95 7.87
CA LEU A 306 19.54 -12.94 6.86
C LEU A 306 18.94 -14.34 6.67
N ASP A 307 17.62 -14.40 6.66
CA ASP A 307 16.85 -15.63 6.43
C ASP A 307 16.37 -15.78 4.97
N GLY A 308 16.82 -14.92 4.06
CA GLY A 308 16.36 -14.90 2.67
C GLY A 308 17.26 -14.12 1.72
N PRO A 309 16.81 -13.93 0.47
CA PRO A 309 17.57 -13.20 -0.53
C PRO A 309 17.75 -11.73 -0.16
N ALA A 310 18.82 -11.13 -0.67
CA ALA A 310 19.17 -9.74 -0.42
C ALA A 310 19.83 -9.08 -1.62
N TYR A 311 20.02 -7.77 -1.55
CA TYR A 311 20.78 -6.99 -2.50
C TYR A 311 22.00 -6.38 -1.83
N ALA A 312 23.15 -6.46 -2.51
CA ALA A 312 24.32 -5.68 -2.21
C ALA A 312 24.47 -4.57 -3.26
N THR A 313 24.48 -3.32 -2.82
CA THR A 313 24.53 -2.15 -3.72
C THR A 313 25.73 -1.27 -3.37
N ALA A 314 26.48 -0.82 -4.37
CA ALA A 314 27.58 0.11 -4.14
C ALA A 314 27.05 1.39 -3.47
N PHE A 315 27.64 1.80 -2.35
CA PHE A 315 27.25 3.07 -1.73
C PHE A 315 27.75 4.24 -2.58
N ARG A 316 26.91 5.25 -2.74
CA ARG A 316 27.28 6.51 -3.38
C ARG A 316 26.96 7.64 -2.42
N ASP A 317 27.98 8.42 -2.08
CA ASP A 317 27.79 9.63 -1.30
C ASP A 317 27.24 10.74 -2.21
N THR A 318 25.99 11.10 -1.99
CA THR A 318 25.28 12.14 -2.76
C THR A 318 25.00 13.37 -1.90
N ARG A 319 25.81 13.61 -0.86
CA ARG A 319 25.69 14.84 -0.06
C ARG A 319 25.94 16.07 -0.91
N GLY A 320 25.12 17.08 -0.70
CA GLY A 320 25.36 18.43 -1.21
C GLY A 320 26.49 19.13 -0.46
N ALA A 321 26.83 20.33 -0.91
CA ALA A 321 27.85 21.18 -0.27
C ALA A 321 27.48 21.58 1.18
N ASP A 322 26.19 21.52 1.51
CA ASP A 322 25.64 21.72 2.86
C ASP A 322 25.74 20.49 3.77
N GLY A 323 26.37 19.40 3.30
CA GLY A 323 26.52 18.15 4.03
C GLY A 323 25.24 17.32 4.12
N CYS A 324 24.15 17.72 3.47
CA CYS A 324 22.86 17.04 3.50
C CYS A 324 22.66 16.14 2.27
N PHE A 325 22.06 14.98 2.48
CA PHE A 325 21.53 14.12 1.43
C PHE A 325 20.14 14.60 1.00
N ARG A 326 19.89 14.59 -0.30
CA ARG A 326 18.60 14.90 -0.91
C ARG A 326 18.05 13.64 -1.56
N LYS A 327 16.80 13.30 -1.26
CA LYS A 327 16.05 12.25 -1.94
C LYS A 327 14.79 12.82 -2.56
N TYR A 328 14.84 13.00 -3.87
CA TYR A 328 13.70 13.37 -4.69
C TYR A 328 12.90 12.11 -5.03
N ARG A 329 11.57 12.24 -5.06
CA ARG A 329 10.68 11.22 -5.63
C ARG A 329 9.92 11.81 -6.82
N ALA A 330 10.04 11.12 -7.95
CA ALA A 330 9.22 11.37 -9.12
C ALA A 330 8.30 10.16 -9.37
N ILE A 331 7.05 10.45 -9.69
CA ILE A 331 6.03 9.48 -10.08
C ILE A 331 5.88 9.53 -11.58
N PHE A 332 5.87 8.38 -12.24
CA PHE A 332 5.59 8.29 -13.66
C PHE A 332 4.14 7.89 -13.85
N VAL A 333 3.42 8.65 -14.66
CA VAL A 333 2.11 8.27 -15.18
C VAL A 333 2.17 8.32 -16.70
N ASP A 334 1.89 7.19 -17.34
CA ASP A 334 2.06 6.99 -18.77
C ASP A 334 3.45 7.44 -19.27
N ARG A 335 4.51 6.98 -18.58
CA ARG A 335 5.92 7.35 -18.80
C ARG A 335 6.28 8.83 -18.56
N VAL A 336 5.34 9.70 -18.19
CA VAL A 336 5.58 11.13 -17.94
C VAL A 336 5.93 11.36 -16.46
N PRO A 337 7.06 12.03 -16.13
CA PRO A 337 7.43 12.30 -14.75
C PRO A 337 6.59 13.43 -14.12
N TYR A 338 6.19 13.23 -12.87
CA TYR A 338 5.53 14.19 -12.00
C TYR A 338 6.28 14.26 -10.66
N PRO A 339 6.59 15.46 -10.13
CA PRO A 339 7.24 15.58 -8.83
C PRO A 339 6.25 15.22 -7.70
N TYR A 340 6.71 14.50 -6.68
CA TYR A 340 5.87 14.14 -5.53
C TYR A 340 6.42 14.66 -4.20
N HIS A 341 7.68 14.40 -3.88
CA HIS A 341 8.31 14.97 -2.68
C HIS A 341 9.83 15.09 -2.80
N LEU A 342 10.41 15.88 -1.90
CA LEU A 342 11.84 15.95 -1.63
C LEU A 342 12.04 15.78 -0.12
N ALA A 343 12.84 14.79 0.28
CA ALA A 343 13.29 14.64 1.66
C ALA A 343 14.78 15.01 1.78
N ILE A 344 15.14 15.73 2.83
CA ILE A 344 16.50 16.24 3.07
C ILE A 344 16.96 15.86 4.47
N SER A 345 18.08 15.14 4.57
CA SER A 345 18.62 14.65 5.85
C SER A 345 20.13 14.73 5.92
N THR A 346 20.68 14.89 7.12
CA THR A 346 22.11 14.73 7.39
C THR A 346 22.53 13.25 7.41
N HIS A 347 21.57 12.34 7.46
CA HIS A 347 21.78 10.90 7.41
C HIS A 347 21.56 10.36 5.99
N TRP A 348 22.32 9.33 5.60
CA TRP A 348 22.31 8.77 4.24
C TRP A 348 21.02 8.01 3.91
N LEU A 349 20.38 7.38 4.92
CA LEU A 349 19.11 6.68 4.74
C LEU A 349 17.96 7.67 4.86
N VAL A 350 17.59 8.30 3.75
CA VAL A 350 16.63 9.41 3.72
C VAL A 350 15.20 8.90 3.56
N HIS A 351 14.38 9.10 4.59
CA HIS A 351 12.93 8.95 4.54
C HIS A 351 12.24 10.18 5.08
N TYR A 352 11.09 10.56 4.51
CA TYR A 352 10.39 11.79 4.88
C TYR A 352 10.10 11.86 6.38
N PHE A 353 9.62 10.76 6.98
CA PHE A 353 9.29 10.67 8.40
C PHE A 353 10.50 10.75 9.33
N SER A 354 11.71 10.44 8.86
CA SER A 354 12.95 10.47 9.64
C SER A 354 13.87 11.65 9.28
N ALA A 355 13.51 12.44 8.28
CA ALA A 355 14.31 13.55 7.75
C ALA A 355 14.09 14.87 8.48
N ASP A 356 13.17 14.93 9.45
CA ASP A 356 12.80 16.14 10.19
C ASP A 356 12.52 17.34 9.25
N MET A 357 11.63 17.10 8.29
CA MET A 357 11.26 18.09 7.27
C MET A 357 10.45 19.24 7.87
N THR A 358 9.47 18.94 8.72
CA THR A 358 8.50 19.91 9.23
C THR A 358 9.08 20.89 10.26
N SER A 359 10.13 20.50 10.96
CA SER A 359 10.78 21.36 11.97
C SER A 359 11.85 22.27 11.37
N THR A 360 12.16 22.13 10.09
CA THR A 360 13.24 22.86 9.41
C THR A 360 12.73 23.62 8.19
N PRO A 361 12.35 24.91 8.32
CA PRO A 361 11.65 25.67 7.27
C PRO A 361 12.33 25.67 5.89
N TRP A 362 13.66 25.83 5.84
CA TRP A 362 14.39 25.89 4.57
C TRP A 362 14.28 24.59 3.76
N LYS A 363 14.11 23.43 4.40
CA LYS A 363 13.91 22.15 3.72
C LYS A 363 12.55 22.11 3.00
N LEU A 364 11.50 22.61 3.65
CA LEU A 364 10.18 22.73 3.04
C LEU A 364 10.16 23.76 1.91
N ASP A 365 10.91 24.85 2.04
CA ASP A 365 11.04 25.85 0.98
C ASP A 365 11.81 25.30 -0.23
N GLU A 366 12.79 24.41 -0.03
CA GLU A 366 13.44 23.68 -1.12
C GLU A 366 12.51 22.65 -1.77
N GLU A 367 11.75 21.90 -0.98
CA GLU A 367 10.71 20.99 -1.50
C GLU A 367 9.68 21.76 -2.33
N ARG A 368 9.16 22.88 -1.84
CA ARG A 368 8.18 23.71 -2.55
C ARG A 368 8.71 24.17 -3.91
N ARG A 369 9.95 24.68 -3.97
CA ARG A 369 10.59 25.06 -5.24
C ARG A 369 10.65 23.90 -6.23
N PHE A 370 10.99 22.70 -5.75
CA PHE A 370 11.00 21.49 -6.58
C PHE A 370 9.61 21.10 -7.09
N LEU A 371 8.58 21.19 -6.25
CA LEU A 371 7.22 20.79 -6.65
C LEU A 371 6.56 21.81 -7.61
N ASP A 372 6.82 23.10 -7.39
CA ASP A 372 6.27 24.20 -8.18
C ASP A 372 6.88 24.26 -9.58
N ASP A 373 8.21 24.22 -9.67
CA ASP A 373 8.96 24.23 -10.93
C ASP A 373 10.10 23.19 -10.91
N PRO A 374 9.80 21.91 -11.20
CA PRO A 374 10.81 20.85 -11.19
C PRO A 374 11.88 21.07 -12.26
N HIS A 375 11.58 21.77 -13.35
CA HIS A 375 12.57 22.06 -14.40
C HIS A 375 13.62 23.06 -13.93
N ALA A 376 13.20 24.14 -13.27
CA ALA A 376 14.12 25.11 -12.69
C ALA A 376 14.90 24.50 -11.50
N ALA A 377 14.23 23.72 -10.64
CA ALA A 377 14.85 23.13 -9.46
C ALA A 377 15.89 22.05 -9.77
N LEU A 378 15.63 21.21 -10.79
CA LEU A 378 16.53 20.10 -11.15
C LEU A 378 17.50 20.47 -12.27
N GLY A 379 17.19 21.48 -13.07
CA GLY A 379 17.93 21.86 -14.27
C GLY A 379 17.60 20.98 -15.50
N ALA A 380 18.06 21.43 -16.66
CA ALA A 380 17.73 20.83 -17.95
C ALA A 380 18.30 19.40 -18.12
N THR A 381 19.48 19.14 -17.58
CA THR A 381 20.15 17.82 -17.62
C THR A 381 19.31 16.76 -16.93
N ALA A 382 19.01 16.97 -15.63
CA ALA A 382 18.19 16.06 -14.87
C ALA A 382 16.76 15.93 -15.44
N SER A 383 16.17 17.03 -15.93
CA SER A 383 14.85 17.00 -16.57
C SER A 383 14.78 16.08 -17.78
N ARG A 384 15.79 16.12 -18.66
CA ARG A 384 15.88 15.22 -19.83
C ARG A 384 16.11 13.77 -19.38
N ALA A 385 16.97 13.56 -18.39
CA ALA A 385 17.25 12.25 -17.81
C ALA A 385 15.98 11.62 -17.22
N LEU A 386 15.17 12.36 -16.45
CA LEU A 386 13.89 11.88 -15.91
C LEU A 386 12.91 11.47 -17.02
N ALA A 387 12.78 12.29 -18.07
CA ALA A 387 11.94 11.94 -19.21
C ALA A 387 12.42 10.67 -19.94
N ALA A 388 13.75 10.48 -20.05
CA ALA A 388 14.33 9.28 -20.63
C ALA A 388 14.13 8.05 -19.74
N ILE A 389 14.28 8.19 -18.42
CA ILE A 389 14.00 7.13 -17.45
C ILE A 389 12.55 6.68 -17.55
N GLY A 390 11.58 7.61 -17.61
CA GLY A 390 10.16 7.27 -17.74
C GLY A 390 9.87 6.41 -18.97
N ARG A 391 10.41 6.78 -20.13
CA ARG A 391 10.31 5.98 -21.37
C ARG A 391 11.00 4.62 -21.25
N GLN A 392 12.17 4.57 -20.63
CA GLN A 392 12.96 3.35 -20.50
C GLN A 392 12.33 2.37 -19.50
N LEU A 393 11.72 2.85 -18.41
CA LEU A 393 10.98 2.01 -17.46
C LEU A 393 9.70 1.46 -18.08
N ASP A 394 9.04 2.24 -18.95
CA ASP A 394 7.88 1.82 -19.72
C ASP A 394 6.69 1.35 -18.85
N LEU A 395 6.49 2.03 -17.72
CA LEU A 395 5.39 1.78 -16.78
C LEU A 395 4.21 2.72 -17.05
N ASP A 396 2.99 2.20 -16.94
CA ASP A 396 1.76 3.01 -16.90
C ASP A 396 1.70 3.81 -15.60
N TYR A 397 2.10 3.19 -14.50
CA TYR A 397 2.30 3.85 -13.21
C TYR A 397 3.54 3.34 -12.50
N GLY A 398 4.33 4.24 -11.93
CA GLY A 398 5.47 3.85 -11.12
C GLY A 398 6.19 5.08 -10.59
N GLY A 399 7.43 4.92 -10.19
CA GLY A 399 8.23 6.05 -9.75
C GLY A 399 9.69 5.67 -9.52
N ILE A 400 10.48 6.69 -9.24
CA ILE A 400 11.86 6.53 -8.79
C ILE A 400 12.15 7.38 -7.55
N ASP A 401 13.07 6.87 -6.72
CA ASP A 401 13.79 7.68 -5.74
C ASP A 401 15.16 8.01 -6.31
N PHE A 402 15.55 9.28 -6.28
CA PHE A 402 16.80 9.74 -6.88
C PHE A 402 17.44 10.92 -6.12
N ALA A 403 18.72 11.14 -6.40
CA ALA A 403 19.48 12.34 -6.02
C ALA A 403 20.09 13.00 -7.26
N LEU A 404 20.70 14.17 -7.05
CA LEU A 404 21.51 14.84 -8.06
C LEU A 404 22.99 14.85 -7.65
N THR A 405 23.87 14.69 -8.64
CA THR A 405 25.28 15.03 -8.49
C THR A 405 25.49 16.55 -8.64
N GLY A 406 26.66 17.05 -8.24
CA GLY A 406 27.00 18.48 -8.39
C GLY A 406 27.02 18.99 -9.83
N ASP A 407 27.16 18.09 -10.82
CA ASP A 407 27.07 18.39 -12.26
C ASP A 407 25.66 18.15 -12.86
N GLY A 408 24.66 17.88 -12.02
CA GLY A 408 23.25 17.79 -12.42
C GLY A 408 22.82 16.46 -13.04
N ARG A 409 23.62 15.39 -12.90
CA ARG A 409 23.23 14.03 -13.29
C ARG A 409 22.31 13.40 -12.25
N VAL A 410 21.43 12.51 -12.70
CA VAL A 410 20.45 11.81 -11.86
C VAL A 410 21.06 10.52 -11.30
N VAL A 411 21.14 10.39 -9.98
CA VAL A 411 21.51 9.14 -9.31
C VAL A 411 20.24 8.40 -8.88
N VAL A 412 19.91 7.28 -9.50
CA VAL A 412 18.70 6.50 -9.19
C VAL A 412 18.99 5.46 -8.11
N PHE A 413 18.22 5.47 -7.03
CA PHE A 413 18.34 4.51 -5.92
C PHE A 413 17.31 3.38 -6.00
N GLU A 414 16.15 3.70 -6.57
CA GLU A 414 15.01 2.79 -6.66
C GLU A 414 14.17 3.17 -7.87
N ALA A 415 13.67 2.16 -8.58
CA ALA A 415 12.58 2.28 -9.53
C ALA A 415 11.58 1.16 -9.21
N ASN A 416 10.28 1.48 -9.18
CA ASN A 416 9.27 0.49 -8.80
C ASN A 416 7.92 0.81 -9.46
N ALA A 417 7.14 -0.23 -9.77
CA ALA A 417 5.75 -0.12 -10.22
C ALA A 417 4.78 0.09 -9.04
N THR A 418 5.26 -0.01 -7.80
CA THR A 418 4.57 0.48 -6.59
C THR A 418 5.34 1.63 -5.94
N MET A 419 4.83 2.85 -6.08
CA MET A 419 5.37 4.02 -5.39
C MET A 419 4.26 4.79 -4.70
N LEU A 420 4.37 4.94 -3.38
CA LEU A 420 3.33 5.56 -2.58
C LEU A 420 3.21 7.06 -2.89
N VAL A 421 1.97 7.50 -3.07
CA VAL A 421 1.51 8.89 -3.10
C VAL A 421 0.31 9.00 -2.17
N HIS A 422 0.28 9.99 -1.29
CA HIS A 422 -0.87 10.20 -0.41
C HIS A 422 -1.09 11.69 -0.20
N ARG A 423 -2.36 12.06 0.02
CA ARG A 423 -2.77 13.41 0.41
C ARG A 423 -2.37 13.67 1.86
N GLU A 424 -1.97 14.91 2.11
CA GLU A 424 -1.64 15.44 3.42
C GLU A 424 -2.88 16.14 4.02
N ALA A 425 -2.87 16.36 5.34
CA ALA A 425 -3.89 17.18 5.99
C ALA A 425 -3.95 18.58 5.36
N ALA A 426 -5.17 19.06 5.06
CA ALA A 426 -5.38 20.29 4.31
C ALA A 426 -4.90 21.56 5.06
N ASP A 427 -4.90 21.52 6.38
CA ASP A 427 -4.43 22.56 7.30
C ASP A 427 -3.05 22.22 7.92
N GLY A 428 -2.42 21.13 7.49
CA GLY A 428 -1.14 20.68 8.00
C GLY A 428 0.07 21.39 7.36
N PRO A 429 1.28 21.26 7.95
CA PRO A 429 2.51 21.86 7.43
C PRO A 429 2.90 21.34 6.03
N LEU A 430 2.35 20.19 5.64
CA LEU A 430 2.61 19.53 4.36
C LEU A 430 1.53 19.76 3.31
N ALA A 431 0.50 20.57 3.61
CA ALA A 431 -0.62 20.85 2.71
C ALA A 431 -0.19 21.35 1.33
N HIS A 432 0.97 22.02 1.24
CA HIS A 432 1.56 22.51 -0.01
C HIS A 432 1.82 21.40 -1.04
N LYS A 433 1.92 20.13 -0.63
CA LYS A 433 2.11 18.98 -1.55
C LYS A 433 0.82 18.59 -2.28
N ASN A 434 -0.35 18.87 -1.70
CA ASN A 434 -1.64 18.37 -2.18
C ASN A 434 -1.97 18.79 -3.62
N PRO A 435 -1.76 20.04 -4.07
CA PRO A 435 -1.97 20.41 -5.47
C PRO A 435 -1.16 19.53 -6.45
N HIS A 436 0.07 19.16 -6.09
CA HIS A 436 0.94 18.33 -6.93
C HIS A 436 0.50 16.87 -6.94
N ILE A 437 0.00 16.37 -5.80
CA ILE A 437 -0.63 15.05 -5.68
C ILE A 437 -1.89 14.98 -6.55
N GLU A 438 -2.71 16.04 -6.58
CA GLU A 438 -3.86 16.10 -7.48
C GLU A 438 -3.44 16.07 -8.94
N ARG A 439 -2.34 16.73 -9.34
CA ARG A 439 -1.83 16.64 -10.72
C ARG A 439 -1.50 15.20 -11.11
N ILE A 440 -0.91 14.42 -10.21
CA ILE A 440 -0.63 12.98 -10.42
C ILE A 440 -1.94 12.20 -10.58
N ALA A 441 -2.92 12.42 -9.69
CA ALA A 441 -4.21 11.74 -9.75
C ALA A 441 -4.99 12.06 -11.03
N HIS A 442 -5.00 13.33 -11.46
CA HIS A 442 -5.64 13.75 -12.71
C HIS A 442 -4.93 13.18 -13.94
N ALA A 443 -3.59 13.10 -13.93
CA ALA A 443 -2.84 12.45 -14.99
C ALA A 443 -3.20 10.96 -15.10
N PHE A 444 -3.33 10.29 -13.95
CA PHE A 444 -3.71 8.87 -13.91
C PHE A 444 -5.14 8.67 -14.42
N ALA A 445 -6.09 9.49 -13.99
CA ALA A 445 -7.46 9.46 -14.49
C ALA A 445 -7.53 9.64 -16.02
N ARG A 446 -6.82 10.64 -16.55
CA ARG A 446 -6.70 10.85 -18.00
C ARG A 446 -6.10 9.65 -18.74
N MET A 447 -5.08 9.01 -18.16
CA MET A 447 -4.49 7.81 -18.74
C MET A 447 -5.52 6.68 -18.79
N LEU A 448 -6.36 6.50 -17.76
CA LEU A 448 -7.46 5.53 -17.85
C LEU A 448 -8.39 5.87 -19.01
N ASP A 449 -8.75 7.14 -19.19
CA ASP A 449 -9.66 7.59 -20.25
C ASP A 449 -9.17 7.29 -21.67
N THR A 450 -7.86 7.27 -21.90
CA THR A 450 -7.27 6.96 -23.22
C THR A 450 -7.10 5.46 -23.48
N ARG A 451 -7.23 4.59 -22.46
CA ARG A 451 -7.11 3.14 -22.63
C ARG A 451 -8.48 2.56 -23.00
N PRO A 452 -8.65 1.97 -24.19
CA PRO A 452 -9.93 1.43 -24.62
C PRO A 452 -10.28 0.21 -23.76
N GLY A 453 -11.43 0.25 -23.09
CA GLY A 453 -11.99 -0.91 -22.42
C GLY A 453 -12.81 -1.79 -23.38
N LEU A 454 -13.48 -2.81 -22.84
CA LEU A 454 -14.56 -3.47 -23.56
C LEU A 454 -15.65 -2.44 -23.85
N ALA A 455 -16.05 -2.29 -25.11
CA ALA A 455 -17.21 -1.46 -25.44
C ALA A 455 -18.44 -1.98 -24.66
N PRO A 456 -19.29 -1.10 -24.09
CA PRO A 456 -20.51 -1.56 -23.44
C PRO A 456 -21.29 -2.39 -24.45
N SER A 457 -21.56 -3.65 -24.10
CA SER A 457 -22.41 -4.53 -24.91
C SER A 457 -23.77 -3.86 -25.02
N CYS A 458 -24.05 -3.25 -26.17
CA CYS A 458 -25.34 -2.68 -26.46
C CYS A 458 -26.38 -3.82 -26.32
N PRO A 459 -27.40 -3.69 -25.46
CA PRO A 459 -28.44 -4.72 -25.39
C PRO A 459 -29.13 -4.76 -26.75
N THR A 460 -28.95 -5.86 -27.48
CA THR A 460 -29.69 -6.13 -28.70
C THR A 460 -31.18 -6.00 -28.38
N PRO A 461 -31.93 -5.08 -29.00
CA PRO A 461 -33.37 -5.03 -28.79
C PRO A 461 -33.92 -6.35 -29.32
N THR A 462 -34.52 -7.12 -28.43
CA THR A 462 -35.35 -8.26 -28.78
C THR A 462 -36.40 -7.77 -29.77
N ARG A 463 -36.25 -8.16 -31.04
CA ARG A 463 -37.29 -7.98 -32.05
C ARG A 463 -38.46 -8.87 -31.62
N THR A 464 -39.53 -8.18 -31.19
CA THR A 464 -40.96 -8.54 -31.15
C THR A 464 -41.33 -10.02 -31.27
#